data_AF-A0A2K5RY05-F1
#
_entry.id   AF-A0A2K5RY05-F1
#
_cell.length_a   1.000
_cell.length_b   1.000
_cell.length_c   1.000
_cell.angle_alpha   90.00
_cell.angle_beta   90.00
_cell.angle_gamma   90.00
#
_symmetry.space_group_name_H-M   'P 1'
#
loop_
_entity.id
_entity.type
_entity.pdbx_description
1 polymer ?
#
loop_
_entity_poly.entity_id
_entity_poly.type
_entity_poly.pdbx_seq_one_letter_code
_entity_poly.pdbx_strand_id
1 'polypeptide(L)'
;TELPRTLSRQLRPSFPTPHSHQPLHRDHDSSESGMLSRLGDLLFYTIAEGQERIPIHKFTTALKATGLQTSDPRLRDCMNEMHRVVQESSSGGLLDRGLFRKCVSSNIVLLTQAFRKKFVIPDFEEFTGHVDRIFEDAKELTGGKVAAYIPQLAKSNPDLWGVSLCTVDGQRHSVGHTKIPFCLQSCVKPLTYAISIGTLGTDYVHKFVGKEPSGLRYNKLSLNEDGIPHNPMVNAGAIVVSSLIKMDCNKAEKFDFVLQYLNKMAANEYMGFSNATFQMFLREWTWVQHLGCGKRKELELGIGRIGAVMHHNRDSADSKGSPEAWVASQSCSSLGRGAGCLTPVLG
;
A
#
# COMPACT_ATOMS: atom_id res chain seq x y z
N THR A 1 -69.93 -5.33 -15.93
CA THR A 1 -70.09 -3.88 -16.14
C THR A 1 -68.89 -3.41 -16.96
N GLU A 2 -68.85 -3.73 -18.24
CA GLU A 2 -69.45 -2.95 -19.34
C GLU A 2 -69.00 -1.47 -19.35
N LEU A 3 -68.07 -1.22 -20.28
CA LEU A 3 -67.77 0.01 -21.04
C LEU A 3 -69.04 0.73 -21.53
N PRO A 4 -69.01 2.05 -21.89
CA PRO A 4 -68.56 2.39 -23.26
C PRO A 4 -68.00 3.81 -23.57
N ARG A 5 -67.08 3.79 -24.56
CA ARG A 5 -66.97 4.64 -25.80
C ARG A 5 -66.60 6.12 -25.60
N THR A 6 -65.63 6.67 -26.34
CA THR A 6 -65.54 6.77 -27.82
C THR A 6 -64.05 6.84 -28.29
N LEU A 7 -63.50 6.03 -29.22
CA LEU A 7 -63.66 5.98 -30.70
C LEU A 7 -63.60 7.41 -31.31
N SER A 8 -62.52 7.88 -31.94
CA SER A 8 -61.94 7.58 -33.28
C SER A 8 -61.42 8.95 -33.78
N ARG A 9 -60.41 9.15 -34.63
CA ARG A 9 -60.08 8.42 -35.86
C ARG A 9 -58.75 8.93 -36.45
N GLN A 10 -57.84 7.97 -36.69
CA GLN A 10 -56.97 7.71 -37.86
C GLN A 10 -56.20 8.90 -38.50
N LEU A 11 -54.90 8.77 -38.82
CA LEU A 11 -54.40 8.00 -39.97
C LEU A 11 -52.86 7.91 -39.91
N ARG A 12 -52.29 6.74 -40.24
CA ARG A 12 -50.87 6.52 -40.59
C ARG A 12 -50.68 6.81 -42.09
N PRO A 13 -49.48 7.18 -42.62
CA PRO A 13 -48.46 6.16 -42.93
C PRO A 13 -46.96 6.60 -42.91
N SER A 14 -46.09 5.60 -42.73
CA SER A 14 -44.72 5.37 -43.29
C SER A 14 -43.66 6.49 -43.47
N PHE A 15 -42.45 6.15 -43.00
CA PHE A 15 -41.09 6.72 -43.16
C PHE A 15 -40.77 7.62 -44.38
N PRO A 16 -39.83 8.58 -44.19
CA PRO A 16 -38.49 8.41 -44.74
C PRO A 16 -37.33 8.76 -43.76
N THR A 17 -36.13 8.29 -44.12
CA THR A 17 -34.82 8.48 -43.46
C THR A 17 -34.20 9.88 -43.76
N PRO A 18 -32.92 10.15 -43.42
CA PRO A 18 -32.49 11.23 -42.54
C PRO A 18 -32.02 12.50 -43.28
N HIS A 19 -32.36 13.69 -42.78
CA HIS A 19 -31.69 14.92 -43.22
C HIS A 19 -31.25 15.79 -42.05
N SER A 20 -29.93 15.91 -41.92
CA SER A 20 -29.16 17.11 -41.61
C SER A 20 -29.71 18.03 -40.52
N HIS A 21 -29.25 17.83 -39.28
CA HIS A 21 -29.19 18.90 -38.29
C HIS A 21 -27.79 18.98 -37.68
N GLN A 22 -27.30 20.22 -37.68
CA GLN A 22 -26.02 20.79 -37.27
C GLN A 22 -25.33 20.15 -36.06
N PRO A 23 -23.98 20.15 -36.01
CA PRO A 23 -23.26 19.80 -34.79
C PRO A 23 -23.48 20.90 -33.75
N LEU A 24 -24.13 20.54 -32.65
CA LEU A 24 -24.05 21.27 -31.39
C LEU A 24 -22.58 21.28 -30.95
N HIS A 25 -21.93 22.43 -31.16
CA HIS A 25 -20.65 22.74 -30.51
C HIS A 25 -20.84 22.62 -28.99
N ARG A 26 -20.13 21.67 -28.38
CA ARG A 26 -19.97 21.59 -26.93
C ARG A 26 -18.96 22.65 -26.50
N ASP A 27 -19.45 23.77 -25.98
CA ASP A 27 -18.68 24.84 -25.29
C ASP A 27 -18.12 24.41 -23.92
N HIS A 28 -17.70 23.15 -23.75
CA HIS A 28 -17.28 22.64 -22.44
C HIS A 28 -15.77 22.75 -22.18
N ASP A 29 -14.97 23.02 -23.21
CA ASP A 29 -13.49 23.01 -23.12
C ASP A 29 -12.85 24.39 -22.83
N SER A 30 -13.54 25.49 -23.18
CA SER A 30 -12.99 26.85 -23.05
C SER A 30 -13.06 27.38 -21.60
N SER A 31 -14.08 26.97 -20.83
CA SER A 31 -14.27 27.42 -19.45
C SER A 31 -13.31 26.78 -18.46
N GLU A 32 -12.99 25.50 -18.66
CA GLU A 32 -12.14 24.72 -17.75
C GLU A 32 -10.66 25.14 -17.91
N SER A 33 -10.19 25.27 -19.16
CA SER A 33 -8.87 25.81 -19.47
C SER A 33 -8.65 27.23 -18.92
N GLY A 34 -9.67 28.08 -19.01
CA GLY A 34 -9.65 29.42 -18.42
C GLY A 34 -9.59 29.42 -16.89
N MET A 35 -10.27 28.48 -16.22
CA MET A 35 -10.24 28.34 -14.77
C MET A 35 -8.87 27.86 -14.26
N LEU A 36 -8.30 26.83 -14.89
CA LEU A 36 -6.98 26.30 -14.53
C LEU A 36 -5.87 27.34 -14.75
N SER A 37 -5.98 28.15 -15.81
CA SER A 37 -5.06 29.27 -16.03
C SER A 37 -5.11 30.30 -14.89
N ARG A 38 -6.32 30.66 -14.43
CA ARG A 38 -6.49 31.61 -13.31
C ARG A 38 -5.93 31.06 -11.99
N LEU A 39 -6.07 29.76 -11.75
CA LEU A 39 -5.45 29.11 -10.58
C LEU A 39 -3.92 29.17 -10.65
N GLY A 40 -3.34 28.93 -11.84
CA GLY A 40 -1.90 29.08 -12.06
C GLY A 40 -1.41 30.49 -11.77
N ASP A 41 -2.14 31.51 -12.22
CA ASP A 41 -1.79 32.91 -11.98
C ASP A 41 -1.90 33.27 -10.48
N LEU A 42 -2.96 32.82 -9.79
CA LEU A 42 -3.12 33.04 -8.34
C LEU A 42 -1.99 32.37 -7.53
N LEU A 43 -1.62 31.15 -7.92
CA LEU A 43 -0.52 30.43 -7.29
C LEU A 43 0.82 31.16 -7.51
N PHE A 44 1.05 31.68 -8.72
CA PHE A 44 2.22 32.51 -9.03
C PHE A 44 2.31 33.69 -8.07
N TYR A 45 1.23 34.48 -7.92
CA TYR A 45 1.24 35.65 -7.03
C TYR A 45 1.47 35.29 -5.56
N THR A 46 0.96 34.14 -5.13
CA THR A 46 1.15 33.63 -3.76
C THR A 46 2.63 33.37 -3.46
N ILE A 47 3.38 32.81 -4.42
CA ILE A 47 4.80 32.44 -4.24
C ILE A 47 5.74 33.60 -4.58
N ALA A 48 5.35 34.45 -5.53
CA ALA A 48 6.16 35.56 -6.00
C ALA A 48 6.28 36.68 -4.95
N GLU A 49 5.32 36.84 -4.05
CA GLU A 49 5.31 37.87 -3.01
C GLU A 49 5.56 39.28 -3.57
N GLY A 50 4.94 39.58 -4.72
CA GLY A 50 5.06 40.86 -5.41
C GLY A 50 6.21 40.95 -6.43
N GLN A 51 7.03 39.92 -6.59
CA GLN A 51 8.07 39.87 -7.62
C GLN A 51 7.49 39.53 -9.01
N GLU A 52 8.12 40.02 -10.08
CA GLU A 52 7.71 39.70 -11.46
C GLU A 52 8.14 38.31 -11.92
N ARG A 53 9.12 37.71 -11.23
CA ARG A 53 9.69 36.40 -11.56
C ARG A 53 9.98 35.60 -10.29
N ILE A 54 9.83 34.29 -10.38
CA ILE A 54 10.08 33.35 -9.27
C ILE A 54 11.32 32.52 -9.60
N PRO A 55 12.37 32.56 -8.76
CA PRO A 55 13.44 31.58 -8.85
C PRO A 55 12.94 30.16 -8.56
N ILE A 56 13.35 29.16 -9.33
CA ILE A 56 12.91 27.76 -9.11
C ILE A 56 13.24 27.25 -7.70
N HIS A 57 14.37 27.67 -7.11
CA HIS A 57 14.68 27.30 -5.73
C HIS A 57 13.65 27.86 -4.74
N LYS A 58 13.10 29.07 -4.96
CA LYS A 58 12.02 29.63 -4.13
C LYS A 58 10.76 28.78 -4.22
N PHE A 59 10.38 28.36 -5.43
CA PHE A 59 9.26 27.43 -5.62
C PHE A 59 9.47 26.10 -4.91
N THR A 60 10.64 25.46 -5.11
CA THR A 60 10.91 24.15 -4.50
C THR A 60 11.03 24.21 -2.98
N THR A 61 11.56 25.29 -2.40
CA THR A 61 11.53 25.54 -0.95
C THR A 61 10.11 25.71 -0.45
N ALA A 62 9.30 26.53 -1.12
CA ALA A 62 7.90 26.74 -0.72
C ALA A 62 7.07 25.45 -0.86
N LEU A 63 7.35 24.63 -1.89
CA LEU A 63 6.74 23.30 -2.03
C LEU A 63 7.13 22.37 -0.89
N LYS A 64 8.41 22.32 -0.50
CA LYS A 64 8.87 21.50 0.64
C LYS A 64 8.24 21.92 1.96
N ALA A 65 7.97 23.22 2.16
CA ALA A 65 7.27 23.72 3.34
C ALA A 65 5.82 23.18 3.45
N THR A 66 5.20 22.80 2.34
CA THR A 66 3.89 22.09 2.35
C THR A 66 4.00 20.63 2.79
N GLY A 67 5.22 20.09 2.89
CA GLY A 67 5.50 18.68 3.17
C GLY A 67 5.61 17.80 1.93
N LEU A 68 5.28 18.30 0.73
CA LEU A 68 5.52 17.55 -0.51
C LEU A 68 7.00 17.52 -0.88
N GLN A 69 7.43 16.40 -1.43
CA GLN A 69 8.78 16.24 -1.97
C GLN A 69 8.78 16.49 -3.48
N THR A 70 9.90 17.01 -4.00
CA THR A 70 10.08 17.19 -5.45
C THR A 70 10.11 15.85 -6.21
N SER A 71 10.36 14.74 -5.52
CA SER A 71 10.30 13.38 -6.05
C SER A 71 8.89 12.77 -6.04
N ASP A 72 7.87 13.49 -5.58
CA ASP A 72 6.48 12.98 -5.59
C ASP A 72 6.07 12.58 -7.02
N PRO A 73 5.66 11.32 -7.25
CA PRO A 73 5.28 10.85 -8.59
C PRO A 73 4.18 11.69 -9.25
N ARG A 74 3.31 12.31 -8.45
CA ARG A 74 2.22 13.19 -8.91
C ARG A 74 2.72 14.56 -9.37
N LEU A 75 3.95 14.94 -9.05
CA LEU A 75 4.59 16.20 -9.47
C LEU A 75 5.62 16.02 -10.59
N ARG A 76 5.78 14.80 -11.10
CA ARG A 76 6.80 14.46 -12.11
C ARG A 76 6.77 15.38 -13.33
N ASP A 77 5.59 15.65 -13.86
CA ASP A 77 5.46 16.46 -15.08
C ASP A 77 5.83 17.92 -14.83
N CYS A 78 5.39 18.49 -13.70
CA CYS A 78 5.80 19.83 -13.25
C CYS A 78 7.32 19.94 -13.09
N MET A 79 7.95 18.96 -12.43
CA MET A 79 9.39 18.99 -12.19
C MET A 79 10.19 18.83 -13.49
N ASN A 80 9.76 17.94 -14.38
CA ASN A 80 10.38 17.76 -15.70
C ASN A 80 10.30 19.04 -16.54
N GLU A 81 9.15 19.72 -16.53
CA GLU A 81 8.99 20.99 -17.26
C GLU A 81 9.87 22.10 -16.68
N MET A 82 9.96 22.19 -15.34
CA MET A 82 10.87 23.15 -14.68
C MET A 82 12.34 22.87 -15.03
N HIS A 83 12.76 21.60 -15.04
CA HIS A 83 14.12 21.22 -15.45
C HIS A 83 14.37 21.59 -16.92
N ARG A 84 13.40 21.38 -17.81
CA ARG A 84 13.51 21.79 -19.21
C ARG A 84 13.70 23.30 -19.35
N VAL A 85 12.91 24.10 -18.63
CA VAL A 85 13.02 25.56 -18.65
C VAL A 85 14.41 26.02 -18.18
N VAL A 86 15.01 25.37 -17.17
CA VAL A 86 16.39 25.68 -16.72
C VAL A 86 17.42 25.41 -17.81
N GLN A 87 17.29 24.32 -18.55
CA GLN A 87 18.25 23.92 -19.58
C GLN A 87 18.13 24.78 -20.85
N GLU A 88 16.90 25.16 -21.23
CA GLU A 88 16.63 25.90 -22.45
C GLU A 88 16.76 27.42 -22.29
N SER A 89 16.61 27.94 -21.07
CA SER A 89 16.58 29.38 -20.84
C SER A 89 17.92 29.92 -20.35
N SER A 90 18.43 30.94 -21.03
CA SER A 90 19.54 31.78 -20.55
C SER A 90 19.20 32.62 -19.31
N SER A 91 17.95 32.55 -18.82
CA SER A 91 17.41 33.31 -17.69
C SER A 91 17.80 32.76 -16.31
N GLY A 92 18.65 31.73 -16.23
CA GLY A 92 19.21 31.23 -14.97
C GLY A 92 18.17 30.64 -14.00
N GLY A 93 17.07 30.08 -14.52
CA GLY A 93 16.03 29.45 -13.70
C GLY A 93 15.03 30.42 -13.05
N LEU A 94 14.86 31.61 -13.63
CA LEU A 94 13.80 32.56 -13.27
C LEU A 94 12.54 32.29 -14.10
N LEU A 95 11.43 31.99 -13.42
CA LEU A 95 10.13 31.75 -14.03
C LEU A 95 9.31 33.04 -14.05
N ASP A 96 8.94 33.53 -15.23
CA ASP A 96 7.85 34.49 -15.35
C ASP A 96 6.48 33.81 -15.22
N ARG A 97 5.41 34.59 -15.22
CA ARG A 97 4.03 34.08 -15.08
C ARG A 97 3.66 33.04 -16.16
N GLY A 98 4.10 33.25 -17.40
CA GLY A 98 3.78 32.35 -18.51
C GLY A 98 4.50 31.01 -18.39
N LEU A 99 5.80 31.06 -18.11
CA LEU A 99 6.63 29.88 -17.87
C LEU A 99 6.17 29.11 -16.64
N PHE A 100 5.85 29.81 -15.55
CA PHE A 100 5.33 29.19 -14.33
C PHE A 100 4.03 28.44 -14.61
N ARG A 101 3.06 29.09 -15.28
CA ARG A 101 1.77 28.47 -15.63
C ARG A 101 1.97 27.22 -16.48
N LYS A 102 2.90 27.26 -17.44
CA LYS A 102 3.26 26.09 -18.26
C LYS A 102 3.76 24.95 -17.39
N CYS A 103 4.69 25.23 -16.47
CA CYS A 103 5.26 24.23 -15.56
C CYS A 103 4.20 23.58 -14.67
N VAL A 104 3.33 24.36 -14.04
CA VAL A 104 2.39 23.83 -13.04
C VAL A 104 1.10 23.26 -13.62
N SER A 105 0.83 23.48 -14.91
CA SER A 105 -0.46 23.16 -15.55
C SER A 105 -0.94 21.73 -15.33
N SER A 106 -0.08 20.73 -15.54
CA SER A 106 -0.42 19.30 -15.36
C SER A 106 -0.73 18.91 -13.91
N ASN A 107 -0.29 19.69 -12.93
CA ASN A 107 -0.37 19.34 -11.50
C ASN A 107 -1.04 20.45 -10.66
N ILE A 108 -1.73 21.40 -11.31
CA ILE A 108 -2.23 22.62 -10.67
C ILE A 108 -3.22 22.36 -9.54
N VAL A 109 -4.04 21.31 -9.63
CA VAL A 109 -5.02 20.98 -8.58
C VAL A 109 -4.31 20.59 -7.27
N LEU A 110 -3.33 19.68 -7.34
CA LEU A 110 -2.56 19.25 -6.18
C LEU A 110 -1.75 20.41 -5.59
N LEU A 111 -1.08 21.19 -6.44
CA LEU A 111 -0.32 22.36 -6.01
C LEU A 111 -1.23 23.40 -5.35
N THR A 112 -2.41 23.65 -5.93
CA THR A 112 -3.40 24.56 -5.32
C THR A 112 -3.84 24.08 -3.94
N GLN A 113 -4.07 22.78 -3.76
CA GLN A 113 -4.41 22.21 -2.45
C GLN A 113 -3.26 22.42 -1.45
N ALA A 114 -2.03 22.14 -1.87
CA ALA A 114 -0.83 22.30 -1.04
C ALA A 114 -0.65 23.75 -0.56
N PHE A 115 -0.59 24.69 -1.50
CA PHE A 115 -0.29 26.10 -1.19
C PHE A 115 -1.45 26.85 -0.54
N ARG A 116 -2.69 26.37 -0.68
CA ARG A 116 -3.86 26.91 0.04
C ARG A 116 -4.12 26.24 1.38
N LYS A 117 -3.15 25.46 1.89
CA LYS A 117 -3.23 24.77 3.17
C LYS A 117 -4.49 23.89 3.29
N LYS A 118 -4.81 23.15 2.20
CA LYS A 118 -5.96 22.24 2.13
C LYS A 118 -5.61 20.78 2.39
N PHE A 119 -4.34 20.48 2.64
CA PHE A 119 -3.95 19.16 3.14
C PHE A 119 -4.43 18.93 4.56
N VAL A 120 -4.50 17.64 4.91
CA VAL A 120 -4.92 17.12 6.20
C VAL A 120 -4.11 17.70 7.36
N ILE A 121 -2.84 18.06 7.12
CA ILE A 121 -2.01 18.85 8.05
C ILE A 121 -1.66 20.18 7.35
N PRO A 122 -2.41 21.26 7.62
CA PRO A 122 -2.19 22.59 7.04
C PRO A 122 -0.80 23.18 7.32
N ASP A 123 -0.38 23.15 8.58
CA ASP A 123 0.86 23.75 9.08
C ASP A 123 1.91 22.65 9.32
N PHE A 124 2.36 22.05 8.22
CA PHE A 124 3.21 20.85 8.26
C PHE A 124 4.58 21.10 8.90
N GLU A 125 5.20 22.26 8.66
CA GLU A 125 6.50 22.60 9.24
C GLU A 125 6.46 22.65 10.78
N GLU A 126 5.43 23.28 11.35
CA GLU A 126 5.21 23.30 12.80
C GLU A 126 4.97 21.88 13.34
N PHE A 127 4.14 21.10 12.66
CA PHE A 127 3.89 19.70 13.01
C PHE A 127 5.19 18.87 13.01
N THR A 128 6.04 19.02 12.00
CA THR A 128 7.32 18.30 11.94
C THR A 128 8.27 18.71 13.05
N GLY A 129 8.25 19.97 13.49
CA GLY A 129 8.98 20.41 14.68
C GLY A 129 8.52 19.70 15.96
N HIS A 130 7.24 19.31 16.06
CA HIS A 130 6.76 18.47 17.16
C HIS A 130 7.25 17.03 17.06
N VAL A 131 7.28 16.48 15.85
CA VAL A 131 7.82 15.14 15.59
C VAL A 131 9.30 15.07 15.94
N ASP A 132 10.09 16.10 15.58
CA ASP A 132 11.52 16.16 15.90
C ASP A 132 11.77 16.21 17.41
N ARG A 133 10.94 16.94 18.17
CA ARG A 133 11.01 16.93 19.64
C ARG A 133 10.70 15.55 20.22
N ILE A 134 9.63 14.91 19.75
CA ILE A 134 9.27 13.54 20.19
C ILE A 134 10.39 12.55 19.83
N PHE A 135 11.01 12.71 18.66
CA PHE A 135 12.14 11.89 18.23
C PHE A 135 13.31 12.01 19.20
N GLU A 136 13.73 13.23 19.56
CA GLU A 136 14.84 13.44 20.50
C GLU A 136 14.48 12.95 21.91
N ASP A 137 13.27 13.22 22.41
CA ASP A 137 12.82 12.74 23.72
C ASP A 137 12.82 11.19 23.79
N ALA A 138 12.37 10.51 22.73
CA ALA A 138 12.33 9.06 22.68
C ALA A 138 13.71 8.42 22.47
N LYS A 139 14.64 9.13 21.82
CA LYS A 139 16.01 8.66 21.57
C LYS A 139 16.82 8.46 22.86
N GLU A 140 16.50 9.21 23.91
CA GLU A 140 17.12 9.06 25.23
C GLU A 140 16.73 7.73 25.93
N LEU A 141 15.69 7.04 25.45
CA LEU A 141 15.25 5.75 25.97
C LEU A 141 16.13 4.60 25.47
N THR A 142 17.33 4.48 26.04
CA THR A 142 18.35 3.46 25.69
C THR A 142 18.07 2.04 26.23
N GLY A 143 16.87 1.81 26.77
CA GLY A 143 16.48 0.50 27.30
C GLY A 143 16.14 -0.55 26.23
N GLY A 144 15.92 -1.79 26.67
CA GLY A 144 15.54 -2.90 25.80
C GLY A 144 16.71 -3.82 25.43
N LYS A 145 16.44 -4.80 24.57
CA LYS A 145 17.44 -5.76 24.07
C LYS A 145 17.18 -6.04 22.61
N VAL A 146 18.25 -6.01 21.80
CA VAL A 146 18.20 -6.43 20.40
C VAL A 146 17.73 -7.88 20.32
N ALA A 147 16.85 -8.17 19.36
CA ALA A 147 16.38 -9.53 19.11
C ALA A 147 17.54 -10.42 18.68
N ALA A 148 17.90 -11.40 19.51
CA ALA A 148 19.07 -12.24 19.30
C ALA A 148 18.74 -13.73 19.03
N TYR A 149 17.47 -14.06 18.78
CA TYR A 149 17.05 -15.44 18.51
C TYR A 149 17.47 -15.94 17.11
N ILE A 150 17.86 -15.05 16.20
CA ILE A 150 18.62 -15.40 14.99
C ILE A 150 19.86 -14.50 14.86
N PRO A 151 20.99 -15.01 14.35
CA PRO A 151 22.23 -14.24 14.26
C PRO A 151 22.10 -12.96 13.41
N GLN A 152 21.18 -12.95 12.44
CA GLN A 152 20.99 -11.84 11.52
C GLN A 152 20.37 -10.63 12.22
N LEU A 153 19.48 -10.86 13.19
CA LEU A 153 18.89 -9.79 14.00
C LEU A 153 19.84 -9.35 15.12
N ALA A 154 20.67 -10.26 15.65
CA ALA A 154 21.66 -9.94 16.67
C ALA A 154 22.73 -8.93 16.20
N LYS A 155 22.90 -8.77 14.87
CA LYS A 155 23.83 -7.80 14.27
C LYS A 155 23.29 -6.38 14.22
N SER A 156 22.01 -6.16 14.53
CA SER A 156 21.42 -4.82 14.54
C SER A 156 22.08 -3.95 15.59
N ASN A 157 22.52 -2.75 15.17
CA ASN A 157 23.06 -1.76 16.08
C ASN A 157 21.91 -1.18 16.95
N PRO A 158 21.98 -1.27 18.30
CA PRO A 158 20.93 -0.77 19.20
C PRO A 158 20.73 0.74 19.14
N ASP A 159 21.73 1.50 18.65
CA ASP A 159 21.68 2.96 18.57
C ASP A 159 20.93 3.45 17.32
N LEU A 160 20.45 2.53 16.46
CA LEU A 160 19.67 2.87 15.28
C LEU A 160 18.25 3.25 15.66
N TRP A 161 17.98 4.55 15.61
CA TRP A 161 16.67 5.14 15.80
C TRP A 161 16.27 6.00 14.61
N GLY A 162 15.04 5.82 14.10
CA GLY A 162 14.53 6.53 12.93
C GLY A 162 13.01 6.58 12.92
N VAL A 163 12.46 7.74 12.53
CA VAL A 163 11.02 7.99 12.43
C VAL A 163 10.72 8.56 11.05
N SER A 164 9.77 7.95 10.34
CA SER A 164 9.28 8.41 9.04
C SER A 164 7.76 8.53 9.07
N LEU A 165 7.25 9.58 8.43
CA LEU A 165 5.82 9.81 8.28
C LEU A 165 5.45 10.14 6.83
N CYS A 166 4.24 9.72 6.45
CA CYS A 166 3.61 10.00 5.18
C CYS A 166 2.11 10.21 5.44
N THR A 167 1.60 11.40 5.14
CA THR A 167 0.16 11.69 5.29
C THR A 167 -0.63 11.13 4.10
N VAL A 168 -1.95 11.07 4.23
CA VAL A 168 -2.83 10.64 3.14
C VAL A 168 -2.75 11.55 1.90
N ASP A 169 -2.33 12.80 2.09
CA ASP A 169 -2.10 13.76 1.00
C ASP A 169 -0.68 13.66 0.40
N GLY A 170 0.19 12.82 0.96
CA GLY A 170 1.57 12.62 0.51
C GLY A 170 2.58 13.59 1.12
N GLN A 171 2.24 14.29 2.20
CA GLN A 171 3.21 15.09 2.96
C GLN A 171 4.14 14.15 3.71
N ARG A 172 5.46 14.37 3.64
CA ARG A 172 6.47 13.44 4.17
C ARG A 172 7.50 14.16 5.01
N HIS A 173 7.88 13.52 6.12
CA HIS A 173 8.99 13.95 6.97
C HIS A 173 9.70 12.72 7.54
N SER A 174 11.01 12.85 7.75
CA SER A 174 11.86 11.76 8.23
C SER A 174 12.97 12.33 9.10
N VAL A 175 13.21 11.72 10.26
CA VAL A 175 14.25 12.12 11.21
C VAL A 175 14.99 10.88 11.73
N GLY A 176 16.33 10.97 11.82
CA GLY A 176 17.19 9.85 12.22
C GLY A 176 17.51 8.86 11.09
N HIS A 177 17.74 7.59 11.47
CA HIS A 177 18.23 6.51 10.60
C HIS A 177 17.13 5.89 9.72
N THR A 178 16.50 6.70 8.87
CA THR A 178 15.27 6.37 8.13
C THR A 178 15.49 5.75 6.75
N LYS A 179 16.75 5.48 6.38
CA LYS A 179 17.14 4.90 5.09
C LYS A 179 17.93 3.60 5.26
N ILE A 180 17.95 3.06 6.48
CA ILE A 180 18.62 1.80 6.78
C ILE A 180 17.59 0.68 6.63
N PRO A 181 17.75 -0.23 5.66
CA PRO A 181 16.78 -1.27 5.40
C PRO A 181 16.75 -2.30 6.53
N PHE A 182 15.55 -2.70 6.95
CA PHE A 182 15.35 -3.75 7.96
C PHE A 182 14.17 -4.68 7.60
N CYS A 183 14.20 -5.91 8.09
CA CYS A 183 13.14 -6.89 7.83
C CYS A 183 11.85 -6.51 8.57
N LEU A 184 10.71 -6.51 7.87
CA LEU A 184 9.38 -6.18 8.42
C LEU A 184 8.94 -7.07 9.56
N GLN A 185 9.43 -8.33 9.64
CA GLN A 185 8.99 -9.28 10.64
C GLN A 185 7.45 -9.38 10.69
N SER A 186 6.85 -9.40 11.88
CA SER A 186 5.40 -9.47 12.06
C SER A 186 4.62 -8.29 11.48
N CYS A 187 5.27 -7.17 11.12
CA CYS A 187 4.59 -6.04 10.50
C CYS A 187 4.04 -6.36 9.10
N VAL A 188 4.47 -7.47 8.47
CA VAL A 188 3.91 -7.93 7.20
C VAL A 188 2.50 -8.53 7.33
N LYS A 189 2.13 -9.06 8.51
CA LYS A 189 0.87 -9.77 8.73
C LYS A 189 -0.38 -8.97 8.31
N PRO A 190 -0.56 -7.70 8.76
CA PRO A 190 -1.70 -6.89 8.32
C PRO A 190 -1.70 -6.64 6.81
N LEU A 191 -0.53 -6.49 6.18
CA LEU A 191 -0.41 -6.29 4.74
C LEU A 191 -0.86 -7.53 3.97
N THR A 192 -0.40 -8.72 4.37
CA THR A 192 -0.85 -9.98 3.76
C THR A 192 -2.34 -10.24 3.96
N TYR A 193 -2.88 -9.88 5.12
CA TYR A 193 -4.32 -9.98 5.38
C TYR A 193 -5.13 -9.03 4.50
N ALA A 194 -4.69 -7.78 4.33
CA ALA A 194 -5.31 -6.83 3.42
C ALA A 194 -5.28 -7.32 1.96
N ILE A 195 -4.18 -7.93 1.51
CA ILE A 195 -4.08 -8.56 0.19
C ILE A 195 -5.10 -9.70 0.05
N SER A 196 -5.19 -10.58 1.04
CA SER A 196 -6.14 -11.70 1.03
C SER A 196 -7.59 -11.23 1.00
N ILE A 197 -7.97 -10.23 1.81
CA ILE A 197 -9.31 -9.65 1.76
C ILE A 197 -9.57 -8.96 0.42
N GLY A 198 -8.62 -8.17 -0.07
CA GLY A 198 -8.78 -7.44 -1.33
C GLY A 198 -8.96 -8.35 -2.55
N THR A 199 -8.50 -9.60 -2.46
CA THR A 199 -8.58 -10.58 -3.56
C THR A 199 -9.69 -11.60 -3.42
N LEU A 200 -10.04 -12.00 -2.19
CA LEU A 200 -10.99 -13.09 -1.91
C LEU A 200 -12.27 -12.63 -1.21
N GLY A 201 -12.29 -11.39 -0.71
CA GLY A 201 -13.38 -10.86 0.10
C GLY A 201 -13.30 -11.28 1.57
N THR A 202 -13.88 -10.44 2.43
CA THR A 202 -13.87 -10.62 3.89
C THR A 202 -14.51 -11.95 4.30
N ASP A 203 -15.67 -12.27 3.75
CA ASP A 203 -16.45 -13.45 4.15
C ASP A 203 -15.70 -14.75 3.85
N TYR A 204 -15.04 -14.84 2.69
CA TYR A 204 -14.26 -16.03 2.35
C TYR A 204 -13.05 -16.20 3.28
N VAL A 205 -12.26 -15.15 3.50
CA VAL A 205 -11.07 -15.21 4.36
C VAL A 205 -11.45 -15.63 5.78
N HIS A 206 -12.55 -15.11 6.30
CA HIS A 206 -12.98 -15.39 7.67
C HIS A 206 -13.68 -16.73 7.89
N LYS A 207 -13.84 -17.56 6.85
CA LYS A 207 -14.12 -18.99 7.02
C LYS A 207 -12.92 -19.75 7.61
N PHE A 208 -11.72 -19.19 7.54
CA PHE A 208 -10.46 -19.86 7.91
C PHE A 208 -9.73 -19.19 9.06
N VAL A 209 -10.04 -17.94 9.40
CA VAL A 209 -9.41 -17.19 10.48
C VAL A 209 -10.43 -16.30 11.17
N GLY A 210 -10.40 -16.24 12.50
CA GLY A 210 -11.29 -15.40 13.29
C GLY A 210 -10.98 -13.91 13.18
N LYS A 211 -11.72 -13.12 13.97
CA LYS A 211 -11.61 -11.65 14.05
C LYS A 211 -11.21 -11.16 15.44
N GLU A 212 -11.29 -12.03 16.43
CA GLU A 212 -11.23 -11.66 17.85
C GLU A 212 -9.81 -11.83 18.44
N PRO A 213 -9.45 -11.06 19.47
CA PRO A 213 -8.21 -11.28 20.20
C PRO A 213 -8.23 -12.64 20.90
N SER A 214 -7.06 -13.26 21.06
CA SER A 214 -6.94 -14.56 21.74
C SER A 214 -6.92 -14.47 23.26
N GLY A 215 -6.67 -13.27 23.83
CA GLY A 215 -6.33 -13.12 25.26
C GLY A 215 -4.99 -13.76 25.67
N LEU A 216 -4.24 -14.33 24.72
CA LEU A 216 -2.97 -15.02 24.92
C LEU A 216 -1.82 -14.29 24.22
N ARG A 217 -0.58 -14.54 24.63
CA ARG A 217 0.60 -14.01 23.94
C ARG A 217 0.66 -14.49 22.48
N TYR A 218 1.05 -13.60 21.56
CA TYR A 218 1.06 -13.82 20.10
C TYR A 218 1.88 -15.02 19.60
N ASN A 219 2.85 -15.50 20.39
CA ASN A 219 3.71 -16.64 20.05
C ASN A 219 3.07 -18.01 20.35
N LYS A 220 1.92 -18.06 21.04
CA LYS A 220 1.18 -19.32 21.22
C LYS A 220 0.34 -19.60 19.98
N LEU A 221 0.57 -20.76 19.39
CA LEU A 221 -0.29 -21.29 18.34
C LEU A 221 -1.55 -21.85 19.02
N SER A 222 -2.57 -21.00 19.07
CA SER A 222 -3.85 -21.27 19.71
C SER A 222 -4.96 -21.11 18.68
N LEU A 223 -5.97 -21.97 18.80
CA LEU A 223 -7.19 -21.95 18.00
C LEU A 223 -8.34 -21.51 18.91
N ASN A 224 -9.35 -20.88 18.31
CA ASN A 224 -10.59 -20.55 18.99
C ASN A 224 -11.49 -21.80 19.13
N GLU A 225 -12.67 -21.61 19.71
CA GLU A 225 -13.66 -22.68 19.92
C GLU A 225 -14.11 -23.35 18.61
N ASP A 226 -14.06 -22.62 17.49
CA ASP A 226 -14.40 -23.11 16.14
C ASP A 226 -13.24 -23.87 15.47
N GLY A 227 -12.11 -24.03 16.15
CA GLY A 227 -10.94 -24.73 15.61
C GLY A 227 -10.15 -23.94 14.55
N ILE A 228 -10.38 -22.63 14.43
CA ILE A 228 -9.62 -21.73 13.55
C ILE A 228 -8.71 -20.79 14.36
N PRO A 229 -7.64 -20.21 13.77
CA PRO A 229 -6.83 -19.24 14.49
C PRO A 229 -7.66 -18.00 14.87
N HIS A 230 -7.40 -17.44 16.05
CA HIS A 230 -8.18 -16.32 16.59
C HIS A 230 -8.26 -15.09 15.67
N ASN A 231 -7.13 -14.69 15.08
CA ASN A 231 -7.07 -13.54 14.18
C ASN A 231 -5.82 -13.58 13.27
N PRO A 232 -5.78 -12.79 12.19
CA PRO A 232 -4.63 -12.73 11.27
C PRO A 232 -3.32 -12.20 11.87
N MET A 233 -3.36 -11.58 13.06
CA MET A 233 -2.19 -10.94 13.67
C MET A 233 -1.35 -11.92 14.50
N VAL A 234 -1.90 -13.06 14.89
CA VAL A 234 -1.12 -14.15 15.52
C VAL A 234 -0.43 -15.01 14.47
N ASN A 235 0.64 -15.72 14.85
CA ASN A 235 1.43 -16.51 13.90
C ASN A 235 0.58 -17.59 13.19
N ALA A 236 -0.34 -18.27 13.90
CA ALA A 236 -1.24 -19.26 13.32
C ALA A 236 -2.14 -18.65 12.24
N GLY A 237 -2.72 -17.48 12.50
CA GLY A 237 -3.59 -16.78 11.55
C GLY A 237 -2.83 -16.27 10.33
N ALA A 238 -1.61 -15.77 10.52
CA ALA A 238 -0.76 -15.35 9.41
C ALA A 238 -0.37 -16.50 8.46
N ILE A 239 -0.14 -17.70 9.01
CA ILE A 239 0.12 -18.91 8.20
C ILE A 239 -1.11 -19.27 7.36
N VAL A 240 -2.30 -19.25 7.97
CA VAL A 240 -3.57 -19.47 7.24
C VAL A 240 -3.78 -18.41 6.16
N VAL A 241 -3.63 -17.13 6.50
CA VAL A 241 -3.78 -16.04 5.52
C VAL A 241 -2.81 -16.20 4.35
N SER A 242 -1.57 -16.63 4.61
CA SER A 242 -0.56 -16.86 3.57
C SER A 242 -0.91 -18.03 2.64
N SER A 243 -1.59 -19.07 3.12
CA SER A 243 -2.00 -20.20 2.28
C SER A 243 -3.14 -19.87 1.32
N LEU A 244 -3.98 -18.87 1.67
CA LEU A 244 -5.09 -18.41 0.84
C LEU A 244 -4.64 -17.58 -0.37
N ILE A 245 -3.46 -16.96 -0.32
CA ILE A 245 -2.97 -16.11 -1.41
C ILE A 245 -2.60 -16.96 -2.63
N LYS A 246 -3.25 -16.68 -3.78
CA LYS A 246 -2.95 -17.26 -5.09
C LYS A 246 -2.82 -18.80 -5.05
N MET A 247 -3.83 -19.47 -4.50
CA MET A 247 -3.78 -20.91 -4.17
C MET A 247 -3.23 -21.81 -5.29
N ASP A 248 -3.56 -21.53 -6.55
CA ASP A 248 -3.20 -22.32 -7.72
C ASP A 248 -1.79 -22.02 -8.29
N CYS A 249 -1.07 -21.09 -7.69
CA CYS A 249 0.27 -20.69 -8.12
C CYS A 249 1.37 -21.39 -7.32
N ASN A 250 2.56 -21.49 -7.92
CA ASN A 250 3.76 -21.96 -7.21
C ASN A 250 4.28 -20.90 -6.22
N LYS A 251 5.26 -21.28 -5.38
CA LYS A 251 5.78 -20.41 -4.32
C LYS A 251 6.46 -19.13 -4.85
N ALA A 252 7.13 -19.20 -6.01
CA ALA A 252 7.79 -18.04 -6.60
C ALA A 252 6.76 -17.04 -7.15
N GLU A 253 5.76 -17.52 -7.87
CA GLU A 253 4.65 -16.70 -8.37
C GLU A 253 3.86 -16.03 -7.23
N LYS A 254 3.61 -16.77 -6.12
CA LYS A 254 3.01 -16.21 -4.90
C LYS A 254 3.86 -15.08 -4.32
N PHE A 255 5.17 -15.27 -4.26
CA PHE A 255 6.09 -14.27 -3.73
C PHE A 255 6.10 -13.01 -4.60
N ASP A 256 6.22 -13.16 -5.93
CA ASP A 256 6.20 -12.04 -6.87
C ASP A 256 4.88 -11.26 -6.78
N PHE A 257 3.76 -11.97 -6.66
CA PHE A 257 2.46 -11.36 -6.47
C PHE A 257 2.39 -10.49 -5.21
N VAL A 258 2.84 -11.02 -4.07
CA VAL A 258 2.89 -10.26 -2.81
C VAL A 258 3.84 -9.08 -2.92
N LEU A 259 5.03 -9.27 -3.47
CA LEU A 259 6.03 -8.23 -3.62
C LEU A 259 5.54 -7.08 -4.53
N GLN A 260 4.83 -7.40 -5.62
CA GLN A 260 4.21 -6.39 -6.48
C GLN A 260 3.15 -5.57 -5.73
N TYR A 261 2.32 -6.20 -4.90
CA TYR A 261 1.35 -5.50 -4.06
C TYR A 261 2.02 -4.58 -3.05
N LEU A 262 3.07 -5.05 -2.38
CA LEU A 262 3.82 -4.25 -1.42
C LEU A 262 4.54 -3.06 -2.08
N ASN A 263 5.11 -3.25 -3.27
CA ASN A 263 5.68 -2.16 -4.06
C ASN A 263 4.64 -1.10 -4.38
N LYS A 264 3.42 -1.50 -4.79
CA LYS A 264 2.33 -0.56 -5.04
C LYS A 264 1.93 0.21 -3.78
N MET A 265 1.80 -0.48 -2.64
CA MET A 265 1.49 0.16 -1.35
C MET A 265 2.58 1.15 -0.91
N ALA A 266 3.84 0.87 -1.26
CA ALA A 266 4.98 1.74 -0.99
C ALA A 266 5.26 2.77 -2.11
N ALA A 267 4.36 2.94 -3.08
CA ALA A 267 4.53 3.82 -4.24
C ALA A 267 5.84 3.59 -5.04
N ASN A 268 6.31 2.33 -5.09
CA ASN A 268 7.57 1.88 -5.70
C ASN A 268 8.84 2.45 -5.04
N GLU A 269 8.74 2.88 -3.77
CA GLU A 269 9.91 3.08 -2.92
C GLU A 269 10.58 1.72 -2.58
N TYR A 270 11.69 1.77 -1.85
CA TYR A 270 12.48 0.57 -1.55
C TYR A 270 11.66 -0.54 -0.89
N MET A 271 11.60 -1.69 -1.57
CA MET A 271 11.10 -2.95 -1.03
C MET A 271 12.06 -4.08 -1.38
N GLY A 272 12.70 -4.64 -0.36
CA GLY A 272 13.76 -5.63 -0.52
C GLY A 272 13.40 -7.04 -0.02
N PHE A 273 14.33 -7.97 -0.25
CA PHE A 273 14.27 -9.32 0.29
C PHE A 273 15.63 -9.72 0.86
N SER A 274 15.65 -10.17 2.13
CA SER A 274 16.86 -10.68 2.77
C SER A 274 16.88 -12.20 2.72
N ASN A 275 17.53 -12.77 1.70
CA ASN A 275 17.73 -14.23 1.64
C ASN A 275 18.50 -14.74 2.87
N ALA A 276 19.46 -13.98 3.39
CA ALA A 276 20.20 -14.35 4.60
C ALA A 276 19.27 -14.51 5.82
N THR A 277 18.33 -13.58 6.02
CA THR A 277 17.36 -13.66 7.12
C THR A 277 16.37 -14.80 6.90
N PHE A 278 15.87 -14.95 5.67
CA PHE A 278 14.98 -16.04 5.29
C PHE A 278 15.59 -17.43 5.56
N GLN A 279 16.84 -17.65 5.15
CA GLN A 279 17.54 -18.93 5.39
C GLN A 279 17.75 -19.19 6.89
N MET A 280 17.95 -18.17 7.72
CA MET A 280 18.04 -18.37 9.17
C MET A 280 16.69 -18.70 9.79
N PHE A 281 15.62 -18.02 9.39
CA PHE A 281 14.28 -18.39 9.84
C PHE A 281 13.92 -19.80 9.39
N LEU A 282 14.26 -20.22 8.17
CA LEU A 282 14.11 -21.61 7.76
C LEU A 282 14.83 -22.56 8.71
N ARG A 283 16.10 -22.26 9.02
CA ARG A 283 16.93 -23.09 9.89
C ARG A 283 16.38 -23.16 11.32
N GLU A 284 16.01 -22.02 11.92
CA GLU A 284 15.40 -21.98 13.26
C GLU A 284 14.04 -22.65 13.32
N TRP A 285 13.19 -22.47 12.31
CA TRP A 285 11.91 -23.18 12.26
C TRP A 285 12.09 -24.68 11.97
N THR A 286 13.16 -25.09 11.29
CA THR A 286 13.57 -26.51 11.28
C THR A 286 14.18 -26.98 12.62
N TRP A 287 14.74 -26.10 13.45
CA TRP A 287 15.09 -26.42 14.84
C TRP A 287 13.86 -26.58 15.74
N VAL A 288 12.73 -25.93 15.43
CA VAL A 288 11.42 -26.25 16.05
C VAL A 288 11.00 -27.68 15.71
N GLN A 289 11.43 -28.25 14.58
CA GLN A 289 11.28 -29.68 14.35
C GLN A 289 12.14 -30.52 15.30
N HIS A 290 13.24 -30.01 15.86
CA HIS A 290 14.08 -30.73 16.84
C HIS A 290 13.68 -30.52 18.31
N LEU A 291 12.67 -29.69 18.60
CA LEU A 291 12.06 -29.60 19.93
C LEU A 291 11.26 -30.89 20.23
N GLY A 292 11.37 -31.38 21.47
CA GLY A 292 10.81 -32.66 21.91
C GLY A 292 9.36 -32.93 21.47
N CYS A 293 9.07 -34.21 21.24
CA CYS A 293 7.87 -34.81 20.63
C CYS A 293 6.52 -34.15 20.99
N GLY A 294 6.37 -33.56 22.19
CA GLY A 294 5.15 -32.90 22.65
C GLY A 294 4.79 -31.60 21.90
N LYS A 295 5.74 -30.67 21.70
CA LYS A 295 5.47 -29.41 20.98
C LYS A 295 5.33 -29.62 19.48
N ARG A 296 6.02 -30.63 18.93
CA ARG A 296 5.87 -31.05 17.54
C ARG A 296 4.47 -31.58 17.26
N LYS A 297 3.91 -32.44 18.13
CA LYS A 297 2.52 -32.87 18.04
C LYS A 297 1.55 -31.71 18.09
N GLU A 298 1.75 -30.72 18.95
CA GLU A 298 0.84 -29.57 19.06
C GLU A 298 0.90 -28.67 17.80
N LEU A 299 2.09 -28.52 17.19
CA LEU A 299 2.30 -27.82 15.93
C LEU A 299 1.72 -28.57 14.73
N GLU A 300 1.98 -29.88 14.63
CA GLU A 300 1.48 -30.75 13.56
C GLU A 300 -0.03 -31.01 13.70
N LEU A 301 -0.58 -31.06 14.91
CA LEU A 301 -2.01 -31.07 15.16
C LEU A 301 -2.62 -29.70 14.86
N GLY A 302 -1.95 -28.59 15.15
CA GLY A 302 -2.40 -27.24 14.81
C GLY A 302 -2.42 -27.00 13.30
N ILE A 303 -1.30 -27.26 12.62
CA ILE A 303 -1.15 -27.13 11.17
C ILE A 303 -1.97 -28.21 10.43
N GLY A 304 -2.04 -29.43 10.96
CA GLY A 304 -2.88 -30.52 10.43
C GLY A 304 -4.37 -30.27 10.62
N ARG A 305 -4.81 -29.66 11.73
CA ARG A 305 -6.19 -29.17 11.91
C ARG A 305 -6.47 -27.97 10.99
N ILE A 306 -5.51 -27.07 10.81
CA ILE A 306 -5.60 -25.97 9.83
C ILE A 306 -5.74 -26.52 8.39
N GLY A 307 -4.98 -27.58 8.05
CA GLY A 307 -5.09 -28.29 6.77
C GLY A 307 -6.42 -29.04 6.62
N ALA A 308 -6.92 -29.67 7.68
CA ALA A 308 -8.22 -30.33 7.71
C ALA A 308 -9.39 -29.33 7.58
N VAL A 309 -9.31 -28.16 8.22
CA VAL A 309 -10.28 -27.06 8.04
C VAL A 309 -10.26 -26.55 6.60
N MET A 310 -9.09 -26.43 5.97
CA MET A 310 -9.00 -26.07 4.55
C MET A 310 -9.59 -27.12 3.61
N HIS A 311 -9.46 -28.42 3.93
CA HIS A 311 -10.09 -29.50 3.18
C HIS A 311 -11.60 -29.55 3.38
N HIS A 312 -12.09 -29.49 4.62
CA HIS A 312 -13.51 -29.61 4.94
C HIS A 312 -14.35 -28.42 4.42
N ASN A 313 -13.77 -27.21 4.36
CA ASN A 313 -14.44 -26.04 3.79
C ASN A 313 -14.33 -25.94 2.25
N ARG A 314 -13.49 -26.75 1.59
CA ARG A 314 -13.52 -26.91 0.12
C ARG A 314 -14.70 -27.77 -0.33
N ASP A 315 -15.01 -28.82 0.44
CA ASP A 315 -16.13 -29.73 0.15
C ASP A 315 -17.51 -29.04 0.26
N SER A 316 -17.58 -27.87 0.92
CA SER A 316 -18.78 -27.03 1.00
C SER A 316 -18.81 -25.87 0.00
N ALA A 317 -17.76 -25.67 -0.81
CA ALA A 317 -17.63 -24.50 -1.69
C ALA A 317 -17.56 -24.77 -3.20
N ASP A 318 -17.30 -26.00 -3.68
CA ASP A 318 -17.51 -26.32 -5.10
C ASP A 318 -17.50 -27.83 -5.38
N SER A 319 -18.63 -28.34 -5.87
CA SER A 319 -18.72 -29.68 -6.46
C SER A 319 -18.20 -29.62 -7.90
N LYS A 320 -16.91 -29.92 -8.11
CA LYS A 320 -16.33 -30.50 -9.35
C LYS A 320 -14.79 -30.54 -9.25
N GLY A 321 -14.23 -31.71 -8.97
CA GLY A 321 -12.79 -31.98 -9.07
C GLY A 321 -12.35 -33.12 -8.18
N SER A 322 -11.72 -34.13 -8.76
CA SER A 322 -11.44 -35.47 -8.21
C SER A 322 -10.52 -35.54 -6.96
N PRO A 323 -10.61 -36.61 -6.13
CA PRO A 323 -10.21 -36.61 -4.71
C PRO A 323 -8.77 -37.10 -4.36
N GLU A 324 -7.85 -37.28 -5.31
CA GLU A 324 -6.62 -38.08 -5.05
C GLU A 324 -5.28 -37.33 -5.08
N ALA A 325 -5.27 -35.99 -5.05
CA ALA A 325 -4.03 -35.24 -4.90
C ALA A 325 -4.12 -34.31 -3.69
N TRP A 326 -3.06 -34.25 -2.88
CA TRP A 326 -2.72 -33.17 -1.92
C TRP A 326 -2.68 -33.45 -0.41
N VAL A 327 -2.62 -34.70 0.06
CA VAL A 327 -2.25 -35.00 1.46
C VAL A 327 -0.72 -35.08 1.69
N ALA A 328 0.11 -34.99 0.65
CA ALA A 328 1.54 -35.32 0.75
C ALA A 328 2.53 -34.15 0.97
N SER A 329 2.11 -32.93 1.33
CA SER A 329 3.05 -31.79 1.43
C SER A 329 3.40 -31.32 2.85
N GLN A 330 2.93 -32.00 3.90
CA GLN A 330 3.27 -31.62 5.29
C GLN A 330 3.99 -32.70 6.11
N SER A 331 4.27 -33.86 5.52
CA SER A 331 5.16 -34.85 6.12
C SER A 331 6.56 -34.65 5.55
N CYS A 332 7.47 -34.15 6.37
CA CYS A 332 8.87 -33.98 6.00
C CYS A 332 9.53 -35.37 5.84
N SER A 333 9.56 -35.91 4.63
CA SER A 333 10.49 -36.97 4.24
C SER A 333 10.75 -36.93 2.74
N SER A 334 12.03 -36.72 2.41
CA SER A 334 12.66 -36.71 1.09
C SER A 334 12.50 -35.42 0.25
N LEU A 335 13.67 -34.88 -0.11
CA LEU A 335 13.91 -33.81 -1.10
C LEU A 335 13.51 -32.38 -0.71
N GLY A 336 14.46 -31.72 -0.06
CA GLY A 336 14.97 -30.42 -0.51
C GLY A 336 13.99 -29.24 -0.65
N ARG A 337 14.21 -28.24 0.22
CA ARG A 337 13.77 -26.83 0.14
C ARG A 337 12.32 -26.55 0.56
N GLY A 338 12.16 -25.71 1.58
CA GLY A 338 10.99 -24.82 1.63
C GLY A 338 10.55 -24.24 2.97
N ALA A 339 10.33 -22.92 2.89
CA ALA A 339 9.34 -22.03 3.55
C ALA A 339 9.29 -21.85 5.09
N GLY A 340 9.74 -20.66 5.52
CA GLY A 340 9.31 -19.95 6.73
C GLY A 340 8.78 -18.58 6.30
N CYS A 341 7.95 -17.93 7.12
CA CYS A 341 7.34 -16.64 6.81
C CYS A 341 8.36 -15.66 6.21
N LEU A 342 8.09 -15.25 4.97
CA LEU A 342 8.91 -14.29 4.24
C LEU A 342 8.68 -12.92 4.86
N THR A 343 9.75 -12.30 5.36
CA THR A 343 9.74 -10.93 5.86
C THR A 343 10.28 -10.02 4.76
N PRO A 344 9.43 -9.24 4.07
CA PRO A 344 9.91 -8.18 3.18
C PRO A 344 10.76 -7.20 3.99
N VAL A 345 11.70 -6.51 3.35
CA VAL A 345 12.56 -5.51 3.98
C VAL A 345 12.04 -4.13 3.60
N LEU A 346 11.68 -3.30 4.58
CA LEU A 346 11.24 -1.93 4.34
C LEU A 346 12.42 -0.98 4.59
N GLY A 347 12.52 0.06 3.76
CA GLY A 347 13.62 1.02 3.72
C GLY A 347 13.31 2.34 4.38
#